data_AF-A0A392PWS4-F1
#
_entry.id   AF-A0A392PWS4-F1
#
_cell.length_a   1.000
_cell.length_b   1.000
_cell.length_c   1.000
_cell.angle_alpha   90.00
_cell.angle_beta   90.00
_cell.angle_gamma   90.00
#
_symmetry.space_group_name_H-M   'P 1'
#
loop_
_entity.id
_entity.type
_entity.pdbx_description
1 polymer ?
#
loop_
_entity_poly.entity_id
_entity_poly.type
_entity_poly.pdbx_seq_one_letter_code
_entity_poly.pdbx_strand_id
1 'polypeptide(L)' 'VQAAYKRAMLKFHPDRASKADISKQIEAEETSKLITSCMRDKFCSTSWP' A
#
# COMPACT_ATOMS: atom_id res chain seq x y z
N VAL A 1 14.32 -5.55 -4.69
CA VAL A 1 12.88 -5.68 -4.33
C VAL A 1 12.40 -4.64 -3.32
N GLN A 2 13.12 -4.42 -2.21
CA GLN A 2 12.73 -3.46 -1.17
C GLN A 2 12.53 -2.00 -1.64
N ALA A 3 13.31 -1.53 -2.62
CA ALA A 3 13.13 -0.20 -3.21
C ALA A 3 11.83 -0.09 -4.05
N ALA A 4 11.44 -1.15 -4.76
CA ALA A 4 10.18 -1.19 -5.51
C ALA A 4 8.98 -1.22 -4.55
N TYR A 5 9.09 -1.97 -3.45
CA TYR A 5 8.10 -1.99 -2.37
C TYR A 5 7.90 -0.61 -1.75
N LYS A 6 8.98 0.07 -1.34
CA LYS A 6 8.91 1.44 -0.79
C LYS A 6 8.27 2.42 -1.78
N ARG A 7 8.57 2.30 -3.08
CA ARG A 7 7.94 3.13 -4.12
C ARG A 7 6.44 2.83 -4.28
N ALA A 8 6.06 1.56 -4.24
CA ALA A 8 4.65 1.16 -4.32
C ALA A 8 3.85 1.66 -3.11
N MET A 9 4.39 1.51 -1.89
CA MET A 9 3.79 2.06 -0.68
C MET A 9 3.59 3.57 -0.77
N LEU A 10 4.58 4.32 -1.25
CA LEU A 10 4.45 5.77 -1.41
C LEU A 10 3.49 6.18 -2.51
N LYS A 11 3.28 5.36 -3.54
CA LYS A 11 2.37 5.67 -4.66
C LYS A 11 0.92 5.40 -4.28
N PHE A 12 0.66 4.35 -3.52
CA PHE A 12 -0.68 3.91 -3.12
C PHE A 12 -0.99 4.24 -1.65
N HIS A 13 -0.22 5.14 -1.04
CA HIS A 13 -0.50 5.57 0.33
C HIS A 13 -1.83 6.33 0.38
N PRO A 14 -2.75 5.98 1.29
CA PRO A 14 -4.07 6.63 1.38
C PRO A 14 -3.96 8.14 1.67
N ASP A 15 -2.90 8.58 2.36
CA ASP A 15 -2.63 10.01 2.61
C ASP A 15 -2.31 10.83 1.35
N ARG A 16 -1.90 10.16 0.26
CA ARG A 16 -1.66 10.83 -1.04
C ARG A 16 -2.87 10.83 -1.96
N ALA A 17 -3.90 10.04 -1.65
CA ALA A 17 -5.15 10.10 -2.39
C ALA A 17 -5.91 11.38 -2.02
N SER A 18 -6.38 12.11 -3.02
CA SER A 18 -7.23 13.29 -2.79
C SER A 18 -8.49 12.85 -2.02
N LYS A 19 -8.71 13.43 -0.83
CA LYS A 19 -9.91 13.15 0.00
C LYS A 19 -11.23 13.54 -0.68
N ALA A 20 -11.17 14.34 -1.75
CA ALA A 20 -12.32 14.72 -2.55
C ALA A 20 -12.76 13.63 -3.54
N ASP A 21 -11.88 12.69 -3.91
CA ASP A 21 -12.14 11.62 -4.86
C ASP A 21 -12.22 10.27 -4.14
N ILE A 22 -13.39 9.96 -3.59
CA ILE A 22 -13.65 8.73 -2.81
C ILE A 22 -13.28 7.48 -3.60
N SER A 23 -13.56 7.43 -4.91
CA SER A 23 -13.20 6.28 -5.75
C SER A 23 -11.69 6.04 -5.81
N LYS A 24 -10.89 7.11 -5.92
CA LYS A 24 -9.41 7.00 -5.91
C LYS A 24 -8.87 6.64 -4.53
N GLN A 25 -9.56 7.05 -3.47
CA GLN A 25 -9.21 6.70 -2.10
C GLN A 25 -9.43 5.20 -1.84
N ILE A 26 -10.57 4.65 -2.29
CA ILE A 26 -10.88 3.22 -2.21
C ILE A 26 -9.87 2.41 -3.04
N GLU A 27 -9.59 2.84 -4.27
CA GLU A 27 -8.62 2.15 -5.14
C GLU A 27 -7.20 2.14 -4.53
N ALA A 28 -6.76 3.26 -3.94
CA ALA A 28 -5.48 3.34 -3.24
C ALA A 28 -5.46 2.42 -2.01
N GLU A 29 -6.54 2.38 -1.21
CA GLU A 29 -6.65 1.52 -0.04
C GLU A 29 -6.58 0.03 -0.41
N GLU A 30 -7.39 -0.43 -1.37
CA GLU A 30 -7.42 -1.83 -1.79
C GLU A 30 -6.09 -2.26 -2.42
N THR A 31 -5.47 -1.38 -3.21
CA THR A 31 -4.15 -1.64 -3.81
C THR A 31 -3.06 -1.70 -2.75
N SER A 32 -3.10 -0.81 -1.75
CA SER A 32 -2.13 -0.80 -0.65
C SER A 32 -2.28 -2.02 0.27
N LYS A 33 -3.51 -2.51 0.50
CA LYS A 33 -3.79 -3.78 1.19
C LYS A 33 -3.20 -4.96 0.41
N LEU A 34 -3.38 -5.02 -0.91
CA LEU A 34 -2.80 -6.06 -1.76
C LEU A 34 -1.27 -6.05 -1.77
N ILE A 35 -0.65 -4.87 -1.89
CA ILE A 35 0.81 -4.73 -1.82
C ILE A 35 1.32 -5.19 -0.46
N THR A 36 0.65 -4.75 0.61
CA THR A 36 1.03 -5.11 1.98
C THR A 36 0.82 -6.61 2.24
N SER A 37 -0.28 -7.21 1.82
CA SER A 37 -0.57 -8.63 2.04
C SER A 37 0.32 -9.54 1.19
N CYS A 38 0.39 -9.30 -0.12
CA CYS A 38 1.16 -10.12 -1.05
C CYS A 38 2.66 -10.03 -0.77
N MET A 39 3.16 -8.82 -0.46
CA MET A 39 4.58 -8.66 -0.16
C MET A 39 4.93 -9.01 1.28
N ARG A 40 4.05 -8.84 2.30
CA ARG A 40 4.33 -9.36 3.65
C ARG A 40 4.42 -10.87 3.66
N ASP A 41 3.54 -11.57 2.96
CA ASP A 41 3.58 -13.04 2.88
C ASP A 41 4.88 -13.52 2.21
N LYS A 42 5.34 -12.80 1.17
CA LYS A 42 6.58 -13.09 0.45
C LYS A 42 7.86 -12.60 1.14
N PHE A 43 7.80 -11.55 1.98
CA PHE A 43 8.98 -10.87 2.51
C PHE A 43 9.13 -10.87 4.03
N CYS A 44 8.08 -11.01 4.84
CA CYS A 44 8.24 -10.93 6.30
C CYS A 44 7.00 -11.32 7.12
N SER A 45 7.20 -12.34 7.96
CA SER A 45 6.62 -12.49 9.31
C SER A 45 7.00 -11.36 10.29
N THR A 46 7.34 -10.15 9.82
CA THR A 46 7.55 -9.02 10.74
C THR A 46 6.20 -8.39 11.02
N SER A 47 5.66 -8.80 12.18
CA SER A 47 4.77 -8.02 13.02
C SER A 47 5.07 -6.53 12.88
N TRP A 48 4.03 -5.76 12.56
CA TRP A 48 4.01 -4.33 12.87
C TRP A 48 3.17 -4.15 14.14
N PRO A 49 3.60 -3.27 15.07
CA PRO A 49 2.89 -2.97 16.31
C PRO A 49 1.57 -2.24 16.08
#